data_AF-A0A2D0A3C5-F1
#
_entry.id   AF-A0A2D0A3C5-F1
#
_cell.length_a   1.000
_cell.length_b   1.000
_cell.length_c   1.000
_cell.angle_alpha   90.00
_cell.angle_beta   90.00
_cell.angle_gamma   90.00
#
_symmetry.space_group_name_H-M   'P 1'
#
loop_
_entity.id
_entity.type
_entity.pdbx_description
1 polymer ?
#
loop_
_entity_poly.entity_id
_entity_poly.type
_entity_poly.pdbx_seq_one_letter_code
_entity_poly.pdbx_strand_id
1 'polypeptide(L)'
;MAKKPSEADNTSLEKARDAYNSYYREHVEHLVSTRDRERMSEVEVAAQIPDAKVRLEFVRRSINLTEANILHDTFYATPMTFNVAFGSYAIGTAVVLAAIAYFTSGYAVAAAVAFSYIFGYVHARDEAMSHFREFESHNRDVPFNKECNEEWELELKELRALSRDLQRAE
;
A
#
# COMPACT_ATOMS: atom_id res chain seq x y z
N MET A 1 -8.28 4.84 -9.57
CA MET A 1 -7.02 5.08 -8.82
C MET A 1 -7.25 4.62 -7.40
N ALA A 2 -6.53 3.60 -6.94
CA ALA A 2 -6.56 3.21 -5.54
C ALA A 2 -5.98 4.35 -4.70
N LYS A 3 -6.62 4.64 -3.57
CA LYS A 3 -6.14 5.65 -2.62
C LYS A 3 -5.17 4.99 -1.65
N LYS A 4 -4.12 5.72 -1.25
CA LYS A 4 -3.23 5.28 -0.18
C LYS A 4 -4.08 4.95 1.06
N PRO A 5 -3.78 3.86 1.80
CA PRO A 5 -4.50 3.53 3.01
C PRO A 5 -4.57 4.75 3.94
N SER A 6 -5.77 5.06 4.41
CA SER A 6 -6.03 6.15 5.34
C SER A 6 -5.62 5.74 6.75
N GLU A 7 -5.49 6.71 7.67
CA GLU A 7 -5.28 6.41 9.10
C GLU A 7 -6.39 5.51 9.67
N ALA A 8 -7.62 5.63 9.15
CA ALA A 8 -8.73 4.77 9.52
C ALA A 8 -8.54 3.32 9.06
N ASP A 9 -7.93 3.10 7.88
CA ASP A 9 -7.61 1.76 7.35
C ASP A 9 -6.47 1.11 8.14
N ASN A 10 -5.47 1.89 8.56
CA ASN A 10 -4.41 1.40 9.45
C ASN A 10 -4.96 0.99 10.81
N THR A 11 -5.85 1.82 11.38
CA THR A 11 -6.51 1.55 12.67
C THR A 11 -7.41 0.32 12.59
N SER A 12 -8.07 0.08 11.45
CA SER A 12 -8.92 -1.11 11.27
C SER A 12 -8.08 -2.38 11.15
N LEU A 13 -6.96 -2.34 10.45
CA LEU A 13 -6.00 -3.44 10.35
C LEU A 13 -5.38 -3.80 11.71
N GLU A 14 -4.93 -2.82 12.48
CA GLU A 14 -4.38 -3.03 13.82
C GLU A 14 -5.40 -3.71 14.75
N LYS A 15 -6.65 -3.22 14.75
CA LYS A 15 -7.73 -3.84 15.54
C LYS A 15 -8.02 -5.27 15.11
N ALA A 16 -8.02 -5.54 13.80
CA ALA A 16 -8.25 -6.89 13.28
C ALA A 16 -7.11 -7.83 13.68
N ARG A 17 -5.85 -7.38 13.59
CA ARG A 17 -4.66 -8.11 14.03
C ARG A 17 -4.68 -8.40 15.52
N ASP A 18 -4.98 -7.41 16.35
CA ASP A 18 -5.02 -7.58 17.80
C ASP A 18 -6.11 -8.57 18.22
N ALA A 19 -7.30 -8.47 17.60
CA ALA A 19 -8.39 -9.40 17.86
C ALA A 19 -8.04 -10.83 17.43
N TYR A 20 -7.45 -10.99 16.25
CA TYR A 20 -7.00 -12.30 15.75
C TYR A 20 -5.90 -12.89 16.65
N ASN A 21 -4.83 -12.15 16.92
CA ASN A 21 -3.69 -12.62 17.70
C ASN A 21 -4.06 -12.92 19.16
N SER A 22 -4.98 -12.16 19.74
CA SER A 22 -5.46 -12.43 21.09
C SER A 22 -6.26 -13.74 21.12
N TYR A 23 -7.20 -13.90 20.19
CA TYR A 23 -8.01 -15.11 20.09
C TYR A 23 -7.17 -16.35 19.77
N TYR A 24 -6.19 -16.22 18.86
CA TYR A 24 -5.29 -17.30 18.48
C TYR A 24 -4.50 -17.82 19.69
N ARG A 25 -3.86 -16.93 20.45
CA ARG A 25 -3.09 -17.29 21.66
C ARG A 25 -3.96 -17.95 22.72
N GLU A 26 -5.16 -17.43 22.93
CA GLU A 26 -6.05 -17.92 23.98
C GLU A 26 -6.65 -19.31 23.65
N HIS A 27 -7.00 -19.56 22.39
CA HIS A 27 -7.84 -20.70 22.03
C HIS A 27 -7.25 -21.67 21.00
N VAL A 28 -6.22 -21.29 20.23
CA VAL A 28 -5.76 -22.06 19.06
C VAL A 28 -4.28 -22.45 19.15
N GLU A 29 -3.43 -21.63 19.74
CA GLU A 29 -1.97 -21.82 19.78
C GLU A 29 -1.56 -23.17 20.39
N HIS A 30 -2.28 -23.64 21.41
CA HIS A 30 -2.00 -24.93 22.05
C HIS A 30 -2.45 -26.14 21.22
N LEU A 31 -3.26 -25.94 20.17
CA LEU A 31 -3.79 -27.00 19.31
C LEU A 31 -2.90 -27.29 18.10
N VAL A 32 -2.01 -26.35 17.73
CA VAL A 32 -1.16 -26.45 16.53
C VAL A 32 0.30 -26.29 16.94
N SER A 33 1.16 -27.22 16.53
CA SER A 33 2.59 -27.06 16.79
C SER A 33 3.14 -25.86 16.02
N THR A 34 4.05 -25.09 16.64
CA THR A 34 4.64 -23.90 16.00
C THR A 34 5.31 -24.20 14.66
N ARG A 35 5.89 -25.41 14.52
CA ARG A 35 6.55 -25.86 13.30
C ARG A 35 5.59 -26.21 12.18
N ASP A 36 4.41 -26.73 12.52
CA ASP A 36 3.37 -27.06 11.53
C ASP A 36 2.61 -25.80 11.11
N ARG A 37 2.43 -24.85 12.04
CA ARG A 37 1.72 -23.59 11.79
C ARG A 37 2.27 -22.79 10.60
N GLU A 38 3.60 -22.67 10.49
CA GLU A 38 4.25 -21.91 9.40
C GLU A 38 3.97 -22.48 8.00
N ARG A 39 3.46 -23.71 7.92
CA ARG A 39 3.19 -24.41 6.67
C ARG A 39 1.69 -24.57 6.39
N MET A 40 0.84 -24.14 7.32
CA MET A 40 -0.60 -24.36 7.27
C MET A 40 -1.35 -23.07 6.95
N SER A 41 -2.32 -23.16 6.05
CA SER A 41 -3.30 -22.09 5.81
C SER A 41 -4.24 -21.93 7.01
N GLU A 42 -4.96 -20.80 7.07
CA GLU A 42 -5.98 -20.59 8.11
C GLU A 42 -7.07 -21.67 8.05
N VAL A 43 -7.40 -22.13 6.85
CA VAL A 43 -8.39 -23.19 6.62
C VAL A 43 -7.92 -24.53 7.22
N GLU A 44 -6.65 -24.86 7.04
CA GLU A 44 -6.05 -26.07 7.61
C GLU A 44 -5.95 -26.00 9.13
N VAL A 45 -5.66 -24.82 9.70
CA VAL A 45 -5.71 -24.60 11.15
C VAL A 45 -7.13 -24.79 11.68
N ALA A 46 -8.14 -24.25 11.00
CA ALA A 46 -9.54 -24.41 11.38
C ALA A 46 -9.96 -25.89 11.43
N ALA A 47 -9.44 -26.72 10.52
CA ALA A 47 -9.73 -28.15 10.51
C ALA A 47 -9.22 -28.91 11.75
N GLN A 48 -8.16 -28.41 12.39
CA GLN A 48 -7.60 -29.01 13.62
C GLN A 48 -8.40 -28.64 14.88
N ILE A 49 -9.22 -27.59 14.84
CA ILE A 49 -9.98 -27.15 16.02
C ILE A 49 -11.19 -28.07 16.24
N PRO A 50 -11.27 -28.85 17.32
CA PRO A 50 -12.32 -29.84 17.50
C PRO A 50 -13.67 -29.23 17.90
N ASP A 51 -13.66 -28.14 18.68
CA ASP A 51 -14.88 -27.46 19.11
C ASP A 51 -15.45 -26.57 17.98
N ALA A 52 -16.69 -26.83 17.58
CA ALA A 52 -17.37 -26.14 16.49
C ALA A 52 -17.52 -24.63 16.72
N LYS A 53 -17.79 -24.20 17.96
CA LYS A 53 -17.94 -22.77 18.30
C LYS A 53 -16.60 -22.06 18.26
N VAL A 54 -15.56 -22.70 18.80
CA VAL A 54 -14.19 -22.16 18.77
C VAL A 54 -13.70 -22.06 17.33
N ARG A 55 -14.00 -23.08 16.51
CA ARG A 55 -13.67 -23.12 15.08
C ARG A 55 -14.39 -22.01 14.31
N LEU A 56 -15.69 -21.81 14.54
CA LEU A 56 -16.46 -20.78 13.85
C LEU A 56 -15.95 -19.38 14.18
N GLU A 57 -15.66 -19.10 15.46
CA GLU A 57 -15.13 -17.79 15.87
C GLU A 57 -13.70 -17.58 15.36
N PHE A 58 -12.85 -18.61 15.36
CA PHE A 58 -11.54 -18.55 14.70
C PHE A 58 -11.67 -18.14 13.22
N VAL A 59 -12.52 -18.84 12.46
CA VAL A 59 -12.75 -18.53 11.03
C VAL A 59 -13.26 -17.10 10.84
N ARG A 60 -14.16 -16.61 11.70
CA ARG A 60 -14.63 -15.20 11.66
C ARG A 60 -13.48 -14.21 11.87
N ARG A 61 -12.58 -14.48 12.81
CA ARG A 61 -11.42 -13.62 13.07
C ARG A 61 -10.41 -13.65 11.91
N SER A 62 -10.16 -14.83 11.33
CA SER A 62 -9.32 -14.97 10.13
C SER A 62 -9.91 -14.19 8.95
N ILE A 63 -11.23 -14.30 8.70
CA ILE A 63 -11.93 -13.51 7.66
C ILE A 63 -11.71 -12.00 7.86
N ASN A 64 -11.95 -11.50 9.07
CA ASN A 64 -11.79 -10.06 9.35
C ASN A 64 -10.35 -9.58 9.15
N LEU A 65 -9.36 -10.40 9.52
CA LEU A 65 -7.95 -10.09 9.30
C LEU A 65 -7.60 -10.07 7.81
N THR A 66 -8.01 -11.09 7.05
CA THR A 66 -7.74 -11.17 5.61
C THR A 66 -8.40 -10.04 4.84
N GLU A 67 -9.65 -9.67 5.19
CA GLU A 67 -10.33 -8.51 4.60
C GLU A 67 -9.59 -7.19 4.88
N ALA A 68 -9.09 -7.02 6.11
CA ALA A 68 -8.32 -5.83 6.48
C ALA A 68 -6.96 -5.75 5.76
N ASN A 69 -6.26 -6.89 5.59
CA ASN A 69 -5.01 -6.96 4.82
C ASN A 69 -5.25 -6.59 3.36
N ILE A 70 -6.26 -7.18 2.70
CA ILE A 70 -6.60 -6.86 1.30
C ILE A 70 -6.90 -5.37 1.15
N LEU A 71 -7.72 -4.80 2.04
CA LEU A 71 -8.07 -3.38 1.99
C LEU A 71 -6.84 -2.47 2.11
N HIS A 72 -5.94 -2.80 3.04
CA HIS A 72 -4.69 -2.07 3.24
C HIS A 72 -3.76 -2.19 2.01
N ASP A 73 -3.64 -3.39 1.43
CA ASP A 73 -2.65 -3.69 0.40
C ASP A 73 -3.12 -3.46 -1.03
N THR A 74 -4.42 -3.19 -1.24
CA THR A 74 -4.99 -2.84 -2.54
C THR A 74 -4.26 -1.65 -3.19
N PHE A 75 -3.82 -0.67 -2.39
CA PHE A 75 -3.05 0.46 -2.90
C PHE A 75 -1.69 0.02 -3.45
N TYR A 76 -0.98 -0.83 -2.72
CA TYR A 76 0.34 -1.32 -3.09
C TYR A 76 0.33 -2.28 -4.28
N ALA A 77 -0.83 -2.89 -4.56
CA ALA A 77 -1.08 -3.68 -5.77
C ALA A 77 -1.54 -2.84 -6.98
N THR A 78 -1.73 -1.53 -6.82
CA THR A 78 -2.17 -0.66 -7.92
C THR A 78 -0.99 0.14 -8.48
N PRO A 79 -0.73 0.11 -9.80
CA PRO A 79 0.30 0.94 -10.41
C PRO A 79 0.03 2.43 -10.19
N MET A 80 1.06 3.16 -9.78
CA MET A 80 1.05 4.62 -9.84
C MET A 80 1.26 5.07 -11.28
N THR A 81 0.75 6.26 -11.62
CA THR A 81 1.02 6.94 -12.89
C THR A 81 1.95 8.12 -12.64
N PHE A 82 3.01 8.25 -13.46
CA PHE A 82 3.94 9.37 -13.36
C PHE A 82 3.32 10.63 -13.96
N ASN A 83 2.94 11.59 -13.13
CA ASN A 83 2.41 12.89 -13.55
C ASN A 83 3.35 13.99 -13.08
N VAL A 84 4.40 14.25 -13.85
CA VAL A 84 5.17 15.49 -13.71
C VAL A 84 4.87 16.35 -14.93
N ALA A 85 4.25 17.50 -14.70
CA ALA A 85 4.11 18.52 -15.74
C ALA A 85 5.52 19.05 -16.06
N PHE A 86 6.18 18.49 -17.08
CA PHE A 86 7.47 18.98 -17.54
C PHE A 86 7.32 20.44 -17.98
N GLY A 87 7.85 21.37 -17.17
CA GLY A 87 7.79 22.81 -17.36
C GLY A 87 8.72 23.32 -18.46
N SER A 88 8.71 22.73 -19.66
CA SER A 88 9.46 23.25 -20.82
C SER A 88 9.11 24.72 -21.12
N TYR A 89 7.88 25.13 -20.80
CA TYR A 89 7.42 26.53 -20.85
C TYR A 89 8.14 27.46 -19.86
N ALA A 90 8.55 26.95 -18.69
CA ALA A 90 9.29 27.73 -17.69
C ALA A 90 10.71 28.10 -18.17
N ILE A 91 11.34 27.21 -18.97
CA ILE A 91 12.66 27.49 -19.58
C ILE A 91 12.54 28.61 -20.60
N GLY A 92 11.54 28.55 -21.47
CA GLY A 92 11.31 29.57 -22.49
C GLY A 92 11.01 30.95 -21.90
N THR A 93 10.19 31.00 -20.86
CA THR A 93 9.82 32.27 -20.20
C THR A 93 10.98 32.93 -19.45
N ALA A 94 11.84 32.16 -18.79
CA ALA A 94 13.00 32.72 -18.09
C ALA A 94 14.07 33.29 -19.03
N VAL A 95 14.30 32.65 -20.18
CA VAL A 95 15.21 33.18 -21.21
C VAL A 95 14.69 34.51 -21.77
N VAL A 96 13.38 34.59 -22.03
CA VAL A 96 12.73 35.83 -22.50
C VAL A 96 12.80 36.92 -21.43
N LEU A 97 12.52 36.62 -20.16
CA LEU A 97 12.62 37.58 -19.06
C LEU A 97 14.06 38.06 -18.82
N ALA A 98 15.05 37.16 -18.91
CA ALA A 98 16.46 37.53 -18.80
C ALA A 98 16.91 38.44 -19.96
N ALA A 99 16.42 38.18 -21.17
CA ALA A 99 16.66 39.05 -22.33
C ALA A 99 16.03 40.44 -22.13
N ILE A 100 14.77 40.52 -21.70
CA ILE A 100 14.09 41.79 -21.39
C ILE A 100 14.83 42.56 -20.29
N ALA A 101 15.24 41.87 -19.22
CA ALA A 101 16.00 42.46 -18.11
C ALA A 101 17.36 43.01 -18.57
N TYR A 102 18.04 42.32 -19.49
CA TYR A 102 19.32 42.79 -20.04
C TYR A 102 19.16 44.12 -20.78
N PHE A 103 18.13 44.26 -21.60
CA PHE A 103 17.89 45.49 -22.38
C PHE A 103 17.34 46.66 -21.54
N THR A 104 16.67 46.39 -20.41
CA THR A 104 15.97 47.43 -19.62
C THR A 104 16.69 47.82 -18.33
N SER A 105 17.36 46.87 -17.68
CA SER A 105 17.85 46.99 -16.30
C SER A 105 19.34 46.63 -16.17
N GLY A 106 19.99 46.25 -17.27
CA GLY A 106 21.41 45.96 -17.34
C GLY A 106 21.79 44.52 -16.93
N TYR A 107 23.08 44.22 -17.10
CA TYR A 107 23.64 42.86 -17.01
C TYR A 107 23.42 42.16 -15.66
N ALA A 108 23.51 42.89 -14.53
CA ALA A 108 23.41 42.31 -13.20
C ALA A 108 22.01 41.72 -12.91
N VAL A 109 20.95 42.38 -13.39
CA VAL A 109 19.56 41.92 -13.22
C VAL A 109 19.27 40.72 -14.13
N ALA A 110 19.78 40.73 -15.36
CA ALA A 110 19.70 39.58 -16.26
C ALA A 110 20.41 38.34 -15.71
N ALA A 111 21.59 38.53 -15.11
CA ALA A 111 22.33 37.46 -14.45
C ALA A 111 21.58 36.90 -13.24
N ALA A 112 20.97 37.75 -12.41
CA ALA A 112 20.16 37.31 -11.26
C ALA A 112 18.93 36.50 -11.68
N VAL A 113 18.21 36.92 -12.73
CA VAL A 113 17.05 36.18 -13.28
C VAL A 113 17.48 34.81 -13.84
N ALA A 114 18.60 34.75 -14.56
CA ALA A 114 19.16 33.50 -15.05
C ALA A 114 19.60 32.58 -13.90
N PHE A 115 20.20 33.13 -12.84
CA PHE A 115 20.65 32.37 -11.68
C PHE A 115 19.48 31.83 -10.85
N SER A 116 18.47 32.65 -10.56
CA SER A 116 17.25 32.21 -9.88
C SER A 116 16.54 31.10 -10.66
N TYR A 117 16.59 31.17 -11.99
CA TYR A 117 16.03 30.14 -12.86
C TYR A 117 16.82 28.82 -12.80
N ILE A 118 18.16 28.88 -12.84
CA ILE A 118 19.01 27.68 -12.72
C ILE A 118 18.75 26.98 -11.37
N PHE A 119 18.66 27.75 -10.28
CA PHE A 119 18.34 27.19 -8.96
C PHE A 119 16.94 26.57 -8.91
N GLY A 120 15.93 27.24 -9.45
CA GLY A 120 14.57 26.70 -9.55
C GLY A 120 14.50 25.43 -10.43
N TYR A 121 15.26 25.38 -11.52
CA TYR A 121 15.34 24.21 -12.40
C TYR A 121 16.01 23.01 -11.72
N VAL A 122 17.11 23.23 -11.00
CA VAL A 122 17.77 22.17 -10.22
C VAL A 122 16.81 21.63 -9.17
N HIS A 123 16.11 22.51 -8.44
CA HIS A 123 15.15 22.09 -7.43
C HIS A 123 13.98 21.28 -8.02
N ALA A 124 13.36 21.77 -9.09
CA ALA A 124 12.27 21.06 -9.78
C ALA A 124 12.73 19.72 -10.38
N ARG A 125 13.98 19.64 -10.86
CA ARG A 125 14.58 18.40 -11.34
C ARG A 125 14.78 17.40 -10.20
N ASP A 126 15.28 17.86 -9.06
CA ASP A 126 15.49 17.01 -7.88
C ASP A 126 14.15 16.48 -7.35
N GLU A 127 13.11 17.31 -7.28
CA GLU A 127 11.74 16.90 -6.95
C GLU A 127 11.20 15.88 -7.95
N ALA A 128 11.31 16.15 -9.26
CA ALA A 128 10.88 15.21 -10.29
C ALA A 128 11.61 13.86 -10.20
N MET A 129 12.89 13.86 -9.81
CA MET A 129 13.68 12.65 -9.64
C MET A 129 13.37 11.91 -8.35
N SER A 130 13.03 12.63 -7.29
CA SER A 130 12.46 12.05 -6.08
C SER A 130 11.14 11.33 -6.40
N HIS A 131 10.22 12.01 -7.09
CA HIS A 131 8.95 11.42 -7.52
C HIS A 131 9.14 10.25 -8.48
N PHE A 132 10.12 10.33 -9.39
CA PHE A 132 10.42 9.23 -10.30
C PHE A 132 10.93 8.00 -9.54
N ARG A 133 11.82 8.18 -8.57
CA ARG A 133 12.32 7.09 -7.73
C ARG A 133 11.21 6.47 -6.88
N GLU A 134 10.32 7.29 -6.31
CA GLU A 134 9.16 6.82 -5.56
C GLU A 134 8.21 6.01 -6.46
N PHE A 135 7.89 6.53 -7.65
CA PHE A 135 7.09 5.85 -8.66
C PHE A 135 7.71 4.52 -9.11
N GLU A 136 9.01 4.51 -9.40
CA GLU A 136 9.73 3.32 -9.85
C GLU A 136 9.79 2.27 -8.75
N SER A 137 10.09 2.70 -7.51
CA SER A 137 10.11 1.81 -6.34
C SER A 137 8.73 1.20 -6.10
N HIS A 138 7.67 2.00 -6.10
CA HIS A 138 6.30 1.50 -5.90
C HIS A 138 5.92 0.50 -6.99
N ASN A 139 6.10 0.85 -8.26
CA ASN A 139 5.67 0.01 -9.37
C ASN A 139 6.50 -1.29 -9.53
N ARG A 140 7.71 -1.33 -8.95
CA ARG A 140 8.53 -2.54 -8.91
C ARG A 140 7.89 -3.63 -8.06
N ASP A 141 7.26 -3.26 -6.95
CA ASP A 141 6.70 -4.20 -5.98
C ASP A 141 5.24 -4.54 -6.27
N VAL A 142 4.58 -3.77 -7.15
CA VAL A 142 3.17 -4.00 -7.57
C VAL A 142 2.88 -5.44 -8.01
N PRO A 143 3.69 -6.12 -8.85
CA PRO A 143 3.40 -7.50 -9.27
C PRO A 143 3.35 -8.48 -8.09
N PHE A 144 4.26 -8.34 -7.14
CA PHE A 144 4.31 -9.15 -5.94
C PHE A 144 3.10 -8.90 -5.04
N ASN A 145 2.79 -7.63 -4.77
CA ASN A 145 1.63 -7.27 -3.95
C ASN A 145 0.30 -7.71 -4.59
N LYS A 146 0.25 -7.74 -5.92
CA LYS A 146 -0.89 -8.26 -6.66
C LYS A 146 -1.05 -9.78 -6.46
N GLU A 147 0.04 -10.54 -6.56
CA GLU A 147 0.05 -11.98 -6.28
C GLU A 147 -0.39 -12.27 -4.84
N CYS A 148 0.14 -11.56 -3.85
CA CYS A 148 -0.29 -11.70 -2.45
C CYS A 148 -1.77 -11.38 -2.24
N ASN A 149 -2.30 -10.33 -2.88
CA ASN A 149 -3.73 -10.03 -2.81
C ASN A 149 -4.58 -11.13 -3.47
N GLU A 150 -4.14 -11.70 -4.59
CA GLU A 150 -4.82 -12.84 -5.23
C GLU A 150 -4.84 -14.07 -4.31
N GLU A 151 -3.74 -14.37 -3.60
CA GLU A 151 -3.67 -15.44 -2.60
C GLU A 151 -4.63 -15.19 -1.43
N TRP A 152 -4.66 -13.98 -0.88
CA TRP A 152 -5.60 -13.62 0.20
C TRP A 152 -7.06 -13.65 -0.24
N GLU A 153 -7.37 -13.25 -1.48
CA GLU A 153 -8.73 -13.35 -2.02
C GLU A 153 -9.18 -14.81 -2.15
N LEU A 154 -8.28 -15.72 -2.55
CA LEU A 154 -8.54 -17.15 -2.59
C LEU A 154 -8.79 -17.71 -1.18
N GLU A 155 -7.90 -17.41 -0.22
CA GLU A 155 -8.06 -17.85 1.16
C GLU A 155 -9.35 -17.30 1.79
N LEU A 156 -9.67 -16.02 1.55
CA LEU A 156 -10.91 -15.41 2.02
C LEU A 156 -12.15 -16.13 1.47
N LYS A 157 -12.11 -16.55 0.19
CA LYS A 157 -13.20 -17.30 -0.42
C LYS A 157 -13.38 -18.67 0.25
N GLU A 158 -12.29 -19.35 0.57
CA GLU A 158 -12.31 -20.64 1.27
C GLU A 158 -12.83 -20.49 2.70
N LEU A 159 -12.33 -19.51 3.45
CA LEU A 159 -12.79 -19.21 4.81
C LEU A 159 -14.28 -18.85 4.85
N ARG A 160 -14.77 -18.06 3.88
CA ARG A 160 -16.20 -17.75 3.76
C ARG A 160 -17.04 -18.97 3.40
N ALA A 161 -16.52 -19.90 2.60
CA ALA A 161 -17.19 -21.17 2.35
C ALA A 161 -17.29 -21.99 3.64
N LEU A 162 -16.18 -22.16 4.36
CA LEU A 162 -16.12 -22.87 5.62
C LEU A 162 -17.04 -22.25 6.69
N SER A 163 -17.06 -20.92 6.82
CA SER A 163 -17.95 -20.24 7.78
C SER A 163 -19.43 -20.52 7.51
N ARG A 164 -19.84 -20.61 6.23
CA ARG A 164 -21.24 -20.91 5.88
C ARG A 164 -21.61 -22.35 6.19
N ASP A 165 -20.69 -23.28 5.97
CA ASP A 165 -20.91 -24.70 6.25
C ASP A 165 -21.00 -24.96 7.77
N LEU A 166 -20.14 -24.30 8.55
CA LEU A 166 -20.18 -24.37 10.02
C LEU A 166 -21.49 -23.80 10.59
N GLN A 167 -21.97 -22.67 10.06
CA GLN A 167 -23.26 -22.08 10.48
C GLN A 167 -24.49 -22.95 10.17
N ARG A 168 -24.39 -23.85 9.20
CA ARG A 168 -25.47 -24.80 8.87
C ARG A 168 -25.47 -26.06 9.73
N ALA A 169 -24.36 -26.33 10.40
CA ALA A 169 -24.18 -27.50 11.25
C ALA A 169 -24.55 -27.23 12.73
N GLU A 170 -24.72 -25.95 13.10
CA GLU A 170 -25.28 -25.50 14.39
C GLU A 170 -26.81 -25.54 14.40
#